data_AF-A0A7S9CNB6-F1
#
_entry.id   AF-A0A7S9CNB6-F1
#
_cell.length_a   1.000
_cell.length_b   1.000
_cell.length_c   1.000
_cell.angle_alpha   90.00
_cell.angle_beta   90.00
_cell.angle_gamma   90.00
#
_symmetry.space_group_name_H-M   'P 1'
#
loop_
_entity.id
_entity.type
_entity.pdbx_description
1 polymer ?
#
loop_
_entity_poly.entity_id
_entity_poly.type
_entity_poly.pdbx_seq_one_letter_code
_entity_poly.pdbx_strand_id
1 'polypeptide(L)'
;MAIRTWSLIVCLLVCTAPQAFAGSMNKHDPWDPRHISGLPPEVQSYIAGICKSAPAAQHDFATYNPHERRWRINLEYLRCDGLGEFRRGNQCVDVDFVAVGAQYRLASRHYADCGY
;
A
#
# COMPACT_ATOMS: atom_id res chain seq x y z
N MET A 1 50.50 42.40 32.75
CA MET A 1 50.20 42.29 31.31
C MET A 1 49.99 40.81 31.00
N ALA A 2 48.80 40.42 30.54
CA ALA A 2 48.55 39.08 30.01
C ALA A 2 47.55 39.20 28.87
N ILE A 3 48.03 38.94 27.66
CA ILE A 3 47.32 39.14 26.38
C ILE A 3 46.48 37.89 26.13
N ARG A 4 45.15 38.07 26.00
CA ARG A 4 44.19 37.02 25.62
C ARG A 4 44.35 36.70 24.14
N THR A 5 44.99 35.58 23.83
CA THR A 5 45.00 35.00 22.48
C THR A 5 43.67 34.34 22.19
N TRP A 6 42.91 34.90 21.24
CA TRP A 6 41.71 34.28 20.67
C TRP A 6 42.13 33.38 19.52
N SER A 7 42.05 32.06 19.70
CA SER A 7 42.24 31.09 18.61
C SER A 7 40.91 30.81 17.92
N LEU A 8 40.77 31.30 16.69
CA LEU A 8 39.66 31.00 15.79
C LEU A 8 39.77 29.54 15.31
N ILE A 9 38.81 28.71 15.70
CA ILE A 9 38.64 27.35 15.15
C ILE A 9 37.76 27.46 13.91
N VAL A 10 38.34 27.26 12.73
CA VAL A 10 37.62 27.15 11.45
C VAL A 10 37.15 25.71 11.30
N CYS A 11 35.83 25.50 11.40
CA CYS A 11 35.21 24.19 11.20
C CYS A 11 34.87 24.01 9.71
N LEU A 12 35.71 23.27 8.98
CA LEU A 12 35.46 22.86 7.59
C LEU A 12 34.39 21.76 7.57
N LEU A 13 33.14 22.13 7.26
CA LEU A 13 32.05 21.18 7.02
C LEU A 13 32.16 20.66 5.57
N VAL A 14 32.66 19.43 5.39
CA VAL A 14 32.63 18.74 4.11
C VAL A 14 31.25 18.12 3.94
N CYS A 15 30.39 18.74 3.13
CA CYS A 15 29.12 18.15 2.71
C CYS A 15 29.40 16.98 1.75
N THR A 16 29.31 15.75 2.21
CA THR A 16 29.20 14.58 1.33
C THR A 16 27.76 14.49 0.83
N ALA A 17 27.54 14.80 -0.45
CA ALA A 17 26.25 14.59 -1.10
C ALA A 17 25.88 13.10 -1.06
N PRO A 18 24.63 12.72 -0.72
CA PRO A 18 24.22 11.33 -0.83
C PRO A 18 24.23 10.93 -2.31
N GLN A 19 24.95 9.86 -2.61
CA GLN A 19 24.94 9.21 -3.91
C GLN A 19 23.51 8.77 -4.20
N ALA A 20 22.88 9.38 -5.21
CA ALA A 20 21.60 8.91 -5.72
C ALA A 20 21.84 7.53 -6.35
N PHE A 21 21.42 6.48 -5.67
CA PHE A 21 21.28 5.17 -6.26
C PHE A 21 20.27 5.30 -7.40
N ALA A 22 20.74 5.28 -8.64
CA ALA A 22 19.90 5.06 -9.80
C ALA A 22 19.34 3.64 -9.68
N GLY A 23 18.18 3.52 -9.03
CA GLY A 23 17.43 2.28 -8.98
C GLY A 23 17.14 1.84 -10.41
N SER A 24 17.60 0.64 -10.74
CA SER A 24 17.26 -0.02 -12.00
C SER A 24 15.73 -0.01 -12.14
N MET A 25 15.22 0.81 -13.06
CA MET A 25 13.81 0.87 -13.42
C MET A 25 13.44 -0.40 -14.19
N ASN A 26 13.36 -1.52 -13.49
CA ASN A 26 12.62 -2.68 -13.94
C ASN A 26 11.13 -2.28 -13.97
N LYS A 27 10.68 -1.72 -15.10
CA LYS A 27 9.28 -1.38 -15.40
C LYS A 27 8.46 -2.68 -15.53
N HIS A 28 8.30 -3.42 -14.44
CA HIS A 28 7.29 -4.47 -14.39
C HIS A 28 5.91 -3.80 -14.38
N ASP A 29 4.93 -4.36 -15.09
CA ASP A 29 3.53 -3.96 -14.94
C ASP A 29 3.17 -4.12 -13.45
N PRO A 30 2.80 -3.04 -12.73
CA PRO A 30 2.50 -3.15 -11.30
C PRO A 30 1.26 -4.01 -11.04
N TRP A 31 0.46 -4.27 -12.07
CA TRP A 31 -0.81 -4.99 -11.97
C TRP A 31 -0.63 -6.48 -12.26
N ASP A 32 -0.78 -7.32 -11.24
CA ASP A 32 -0.57 -8.77 -11.33
C ASP A 32 -1.77 -9.55 -10.74
N PRO A 33 -2.41 -10.45 -11.50
CA PRO A 33 -3.46 -11.34 -10.99
C PRO A 33 -2.99 -12.24 -9.84
N ARG A 34 -1.70 -12.55 -9.76
CA ARG A 34 -1.12 -13.44 -8.74
C ARG A 34 -1.25 -12.88 -7.33
N HIS A 35 -1.30 -11.55 -7.19
CA HIS A 35 -1.56 -10.88 -5.91
C HIS A 35 -2.93 -11.28 -5.33
N ILE A 36 -3.91 -11.62 -6.19
CA ILE A 36 -5.26 -12.01 -5.76
C ILE A 36 -5.32 -13.51 -5.46
N SER A 37 -4.69 -14.36 -6.28
CA SER A 37 -4.76 -15.82 -6.13
C SER A 37 -4.17 -16.36 -4.82
N GLY A 38 -3.31 -15.57 -4.15
CA GLY A 38 -2.72 -15.93 -2.86
C GLY A 38 -3.59 -15.61 -1.63
N LEU A 39 -4.74 -14.95 -1.82
CA LEU A 39 -5.59 -14.50 -0.71
C LEU A 39 -6.56 -15.60 -0.23
N PRO A 40 -7.19 -15.44 0.95
CA PRO A 40 -8.25 -16.35 1.37
C PRO A 40 -9.39 -16.46 0.35
N PRO A 41 -10.02 -17.65 0.20
CA PRO A 41 -11.09 -17.86 -0.78
C PRO A 41 -12.25 -16.85 -0.68
N GLU A 42 -12.57 -16.39 0.52
CA GLU A 42 -13.64 -15.42 0.74
C GLU A 42 -13.29 -14.04 0.20
N VAL A 43 -12.02 -13.66 0.27
CA VAL A 43 -11.53 -12.40 -0.32
C VAL A 43 -11.49 -12.51 -1.85
N GLN A 44 -11.01 -13.64 -2.38
CA GLN A 44 -11.05 -13.91 -3.82
C GLN A 44 -12.48 -13.85 -4.37
N SER A 45 -13.42 -14.50 -3.68
CA SER A 45 -14.85 -14.50 -4.05
C SER A 45 -15.46 -13.10 -3.98
N TYR A 46 -15.09 -12.30 -2.98
CA TYR A 46 -15.53 -10.92 -2.87
C TYR A 46 -15.06 -10.06 -4.06
N ILE A 47 -13.78 -10.20 -4.45
CA ILE A 47 -13.20 -9.52 -5.61
C ILE A 47 -13.91 -9.96 -6.91
N ALA A 48 -14.14 -11.26 -7.09
CA ALA A 48 -14.86 -11.78 -8.24
C ALA A 48 -16.31 -11.26 -8.32
N GLY A 49 -16.95 -11.00 -7.18
CA GLY A 49 -18.28 -10.38 -7.13
C GLY A 49 -18.30 -8.90 -7.51
N ILE A 50 -17.16 -8.21 -7.42
CA ILE A 50 -17.00 -6.80 -7.83
C ILE A 50 -16.62 -6.73 -9.32
N CYS A 51 -15.67 -7.57 -9.72
CA CYS A 51 -15.02 -7.47 -11.01
C CYS A 51 -15.80 -8.20 -12.12
N LYS A 52 -16.26 -7.43 -13.10
CA LYS A 52 -16.94 -7.92 -14.31
C LYS A 52 -15.94 -8.42 -15.38
N SER A 53 -14.65 -8.20 -15.17
CA SER A 53 -13.54 -8.70 -15.99
C SER A 53 -12.42 -9.26 -15.12
N ALA A 54 -11.42 -9.89 -15.76
CA ALA A 54 -10.31 -10.51 -15.06
C ALA A 54 -9.55 -9.49 -14.18
N PRO A 55 -9.49 -9.70 -12.86
CA PRO A 55 -8.90 -8.72 -11.98
C PRO A 55 -7.37 -8.84 -11.92
N ALA A 56 -6.70 -7.71 -11.83
CA ALA A 56 -5.29 -7.61 -11.49
C ALA A 56 -5.11 -6.58 -10.37
N ALA A 57 -4.11 -6.74 -9.52
CA ALA A 57 -3.92 -5.85 -8.38
C ALA A 57 -2.47 -5.40 -8.24
N GLN A 58 -2.25 -4.24 -7.63
CA GLN A 58 -0.92 -3.83 -7.21
C GLN A 58 -0.43 -4.64 -6.02
N HIS A 59 0.88 -4.62 -5.76
CA HIS A 59 1.50 -5.38 -4.68
C HIS A 59 0.86 -5.08 -3.31
N ASP A 60 0.62 -3.79 -3.03
CA ASP A 60 0.18 -3.31 -1.72
C ASP A 60 -1.36 -3.28 -1.56
N PHE A 61 -2.12 -3.87 -2.50
CA PHE A 61 -3.57 -3.84 -2.43
C PHE A 61 -4.15 -4.63 -1.24
N ALA A 62 -3.38 -5.56 -0.67
CA ALA A 62 -3.81 -6.40 0.44
C ALA A 62 -2.74 -6.43 1.54
N THR A 63 -3.15 -6.17 2.78
CA THR A 63 -2.28 -6.22 3.96
C THR A 63 -2.87 -7.14 5.02
N TYR A 64 -2.05 -8.01 5.61
CA TYR A 64 -2.46 -8.88 6.72
C TYR A 64 -1.92 -8.37 8.06
N ASN A 65 -2.81 -8.17 9.03
CA ASN A 65 -2.47 -7.91 10.42
C ASN A 65 -2.56 -9.23 11.22
N PRO A 66 -1.44 -9.77 11.73
CA PRO A 66 -1.43 -11.04 12.46
C PRO A 66 -2.07 -10.95 13.85
N HIS A 67 -2.03 -9.80 14.52
CA HIS A 67 -2.58 -9.64 15.88
C HIS A 67 -4.11 -9.77 15.87
N GLU A 68 -4.74 -9.15 14.88
CA GLU A 68 -6.19 -9.18 14.73
C GLU A 68 -6.66 -10.31 13.81
N ARG A 69 -5.73 -11.03 13.17
CA ARG A 69 -6.01 -11.98 12.07
C ARG A 69 -6.94 -11.36 11.05
N ARG A 70 -6.55 -10.17 10.56
CA ARG A 70 -7.36 -9.31 9.69
C ARG A 70 -6.64 -9.07 8.38
N TRP A 71 -7.35 -9.24 7.27
CA TRP A 71 -6.94 -8.72 5.97
C TRP A 71 -7.59 -7.36 5.73
N ARG A 72 -6.81 -6.38 5.31
CA ARG A 72 -7.31 -5.12 4.74
C ARG A 72 -7.06 -5.14 3.25
N ILE A 73 -8.10 -4.88 2.46
CA ILE A 73 -8.06 -4.84 1.01
C ILE A 73 -8.41 -3.43 0.54
N ASN A 74 -7.49 -2.76 -0.12
CA ASN A 74 -7.71 -1.46 -0.73
C ASN A 74 -8.18 -1.65 -2.18
N LEU A 75 -9.46 -1.32 -2.45
CA LEU A 75 -10.04 -1.50 -3.79
C LEU A 75 -9.52 -0.48 -4.81
N GLU A 76 -8.88 0.60 -4.39
CA GLU A 76 -8.20 1.56 -5.28
C GLU A 76 -7.08 0.89 -6.08
N TYR A 77 -6.41 -0.08 -5.47
CA TYR A 77 -5.30 -0.84 -6.04
C TYR A 77 -5.73 -2.13 -6.74
N LEU A 78 -6.99 -2.19 -7.14
CA LEU A 78 -7.55 -3.23 -8.00
C LEU A 78 -7.84 -2.66 -9.40
N ARG A 79 -7.57 -3.45 -10.44
CA ARG A 79 -7.84 -3.12 -11.85
C ARG A 79 -8.79 -4.17 -12.43
N CYS A 80 -10.04 -3.76 -12.64
CA CYS A 80 -11.07 -4.53 -13.32
C CYS A 80 -12.28 -3.63 -13.66
N ASP A 81 -13.18 -4.11 -14.51
CA ASP A 81 -14.48 -3.47 -14.75
C ASP A 81 -15.41 -3.67 -13.55
N GLY A 82 -16.20 -2.65 -13.20
CA GLY A 82 -17.16 -2.71 -12.08
C GLY A 82 -16.76 -1.90 -10.84
N LEU A 83 -15.49 -1.51 -10.70
CA LEU A 83 -15.00 -0.74 -9.55
C LEU A 83 -15.64 0.65 -9.39
N GLY A 84 -16.16 1.24 -10.47
CA GLY A 84 -16.86 2.52 -10.42
C GLY A 84 -18.06 2.53 -9.46
N GLU A 85 -18.73 1.39 -9.28
CA GLU A 85 -19.87 1.23 -8.36
C GLU A 85 -19.44 1.26 -6.88
N PHE A 86 -18.14 1.14 -6.61
CA PHE A 86 -17.56 1.05 -5.27
C PHE A 86 -16.87 2.35 -4.83
N ARG A 87 -17.01 3.44 -5.60
CA ARG A 87 -16.53 4.78 -5.26
C ARG A 87 -17.65 5.69 -4.77
N ARG A 88 -17.31 6.67 -3.93
CA ARG A 88 -18.23 7.75 -3.52
C ARG A 88 -17.59 9.11 -3.81
N GLY A 89 -17.87 9.67 -4.98
CA GLY A 89 -17.19 10.89 -5.44
C GLY A 89 -15.67 10.63 -5.57
N ASN A 90 -14.87 11.39 -4.85
CA ASN A 90 -13.41 11.21 -4.74
C ASN A 90 -12.99 10.18 -3.69
N GLN A 91 -13.93 9.48 -3.04
CA GLN A 91 -13.63 8.49 -2.01
C GLN A 91 -13.49 7.08 -2.58
N CYS A 92 -12.43 6.42 -2.16
CA CYS A 92 -12.13 5.01 -2.41
C CYS A 92 -12.56 4.18 -1.21
N VAL A 93 -12.59 2.85 -1.36
CA VAL A 93 -13.07 1.95 -0.32
C VAL A 93 -12.01 0.93 0.07
N ASP A 94 -11.78 0.85 1.37
CA ASP A 94 -11.10 -0.27 2.02
C ASP A 94 -12.13 -1.24 2.57
N VAL A 95 -11.84 -2.53 2.48
CA VAL A 95 -12.63 -3.57 3.14
C VAL A 95 -11.76 -4.41 4.05
N ASP A 96 -12.26 -4.67 5.26
CA ASP A 96 -11.57 -5.50 6.23
C ASP A 96 -12.26 -6.86 6.33
N PHE A 97 -11.48 -7.92 6.30
CA PHE A 97 -11.89 -9.29 6.57
C PHE A 97 -11.25 -9.79 7.85
N VAL A 98 -12.04 -10.37 8.75
CA VAL A 98 -11.55 -10.92 10.03
C VAL A 98 -11.74 -12.43 10.09
N ALA A 99 -10.80 -13.13 10.70
CA ALA A 99 -10.87 -14.57 10.87
C ALA A 99 -12.04 -14.98 11.79
N VAL A 100 -12.79 -16.00 11.37
CA VAL A 100 -13.83 -16.70 12.12
C VAL A 100 -13.62 -18.19 11.95
N GLY A 101 -13.03 -18.83 12.97
CA GLY A 101 -12.55 -20.20 12.86
C GLY A 101 -11.46 -20.33 11.80
N ALA A 102 -11.68 -21.20 10.81
CA ALA A 102 -10.78 -21.41 9.69
C ALA A 102 -11.07 -20.50 8.47
N GLN A 103 -12.10 -19.67 8.56
CA GLN A 103 -12.60 -18.84 7.46
C GLN A 103 -12.38 -17.35 7.74
N TYR A 104 -12.60 -16.52 6.73
CA TYR A 104 -12.64 -15.06 6.88
C TYR A 104 -14.02 -14.52 6.53
N ARG A 105 -14.47 -13.47 7.24
CA ARG A 105 -15.71 -12.76 6.91
C ARG A 105 -15.46 -11.27 6.74
N LEU A 106 -16.25 -10.65 5.87
CA LEU A 106 -16.27 -9.19 5.75
C LEU A 106 -16.71 -8.57 7.08
N ALA A 107 -15.87 -7.72 7.66
CA ALA A 107 -16.08 -7.06 8.94
C ALA A 107 -16.54 -5.61 8.77
N SER A 108 -15.91 -4.88 7.84
CA SER A 108 -16.23 -3.46 7.61
C SER A 108 -15.89 -3.01 6.20
N ARG A 109 -16.52 -1.92 5.80
CA ARG A 109 -16.16 -1.13 4.61
C ARG A 109 -15.92 0.31 5.06
N HIS A 110 -14.78 0.87 4.69
CA HIS A 110 -14.40 2.23 5.05
C HIS A 110 -14.19 3.04 3.78
N TYR A 111 -14.84 4.21 3.71
CA TYR A 111 -14.63 5.15 2.62
C TYR A 111 -13.71 6.27 3.11
N ALA A 112 -12.64 6.52 2.36
CA ALA A 112 -11.69 7.59 2.59
C ALA A 112 -11.38 8.26 1.25
N ASP A 113 -10.84 9.48 1.27
CA ASP A 113 -10.36 10.11 0.04
C ASP A 113 -9.35 9.19 -0.66
N CYS A 114 -9.55 8.96 -1.96
CA CYS A 114 -8.58 8.27 -2.80
C CYS A 114 -7.26 9.06 -2.76
N GLY A 115 -6.12 8.38 -2.71
CA GLY A 115 -4.94 9.08 -2.19
C GLY A 115 -3.58 8.43 -2.38
N TYR A 116 -3.37 7.76 -3.51
CA TYR A 116 -2.06 7.67 -4.15
C TYR A 116 -2.14 8.01 -5.64
#